data_AF-A0A2A4WF00-F1
#
_entry.id   AF-A0A2A4WF00-F1
#
_cell.length_a   1.000
_cell.length_b   1.000
_cell.length_c   1.000
_cell.angle_alpha   90.00
_cell.angle_beta   90.00
_cell.angle_gamma   90.00
#
_symmetry.space_group_name_H-M   'P 1'
#
loop_
_entity.id
_entity.type
_entity.pdbx_description
1 polymer ?
#
loop_
_entity_poly.entity_id
_entity_poly.type
_entity_poly.pdbx_seq_one_letter_code
_entity_poly.pdbx_strand_id
1 'polypeptide(L)' 'MRIRRSLTEMTVAVLAVSDKRGSATIAQTLYAETEQSITDRERLQALRKLSAAPGGFSDHKPDKHQRRKIIRFIGK' A
#
# COMPACT_ATOMS: atom_id res chain seq x y z
N MET A 1 18.15 6.78 -7.51
CA MET A 1 17.95 5.32 -7.38
C MET A 1 16.45 5.05 -7.22
N ARG A 2 15.90 4.02 -7.87
CA ARG A 2 14.46 3.71 -7.84
C ARG A 2 14.24 2.35 -7.19
N ILE A 3 13.33 2.28 -6.22
CA ILE A 3 13.02 1.05 -5.48
C ILE A 3 11.50 0.83 -5.48
N ARG A 4 11.10 -0.44 -5.55
CA ARG A 4 9.69 -0.84 -5.46
C ARG A 4 9.48 -1.69 -4.21
N ARG A 5 8.53 -1.28 -3.38
CA ARG A 5 8.08 -2.00 -2.18
C ARG A 5 6.62 -2.35 -2.33
N SER A 6 6.30 -3.62 -2.57
CA SER A 6 4.94 -4.10 -2.78
C SER A 6 4.24 -3.26 -3.89
N LEU A 7 3.24 -2.46 -3.51
CA LEU A 7 2.47 -1.60 -4.41
C LEU A 7 3.03 -0.17 -4.50
N THR A 8 4.01 0.22 -3.70
CA THR A 8 4.59 1.57 -3.73
C THR A 8 5.93 1.59 -4.43
N GLU A 9 6.17 2.66 -5.16
CA GLU A 9 7.45 2.93 -5.80
C GLU A 9 8.03 4.20 -5.20
N MET A 10 9.34 4.21 -4.99
CA MET A 10 10.04 5.32 -4.36
C MET A 10 11.32 5.63 -5.14
N THR A 11 11.58 6.92 -5.34
CA THR A 11 12.82 7.44 -5.91
C THR A 11 13.61 8.13 -4.81
N VAL A 12 14.82 7.63 -4.56
CA VAL A 12 15.71 8.11 -3.50
C VAL A 12 17.05 8.56 -4.07
N ALA A 13 17.60 9.61 -3.48
CA ALA A 13 19.00 10.00 -3.61
C ALA A 13 19.81 9.29 -2.53
N VAL A 14 20.94 8.68 -2.93
CA VAL A 14 21.88 8.05 -2.00
C VAL A 14 22.78 9.15 -1.45
N LEU A 15 22.71 9.40 -0.14
CA LEU A 15 23.53 10.42 0.52
C LEU A 15 24.84 9.84 1.03
N ALA A 16 24.80 8.59 1.52
CA ALA A 16 25.95 7.89 2.04
C ALA A 16 25.78 6.37 1.87
N VAL A 17 26.89 5.64 1.99
CA VAL A 17 26.92 4.17 1.96
C VAL A 17 27.47 3.67 3.29
N SER A 18 26.90 2.58 3.79
CA SER A 18 27.37 1.90 5.01
C SER A 18 27.56 0.41 4.70
N ASP A 19 28.68 -0.15 5.11
CA ASP A 19 28.98 -1.58 4.93
C ASP A 19 28.21 -2.47 5.93
N LYS A 20 27.64 -1.87 6.98
CA LYS A 20 26.88 -2.56 8.01
C LYS A 20 25.43 -2.13 7.99
N ARG A 21 24.53 -3.09 8.19
CA ARG A 21 23.10 -2.82 8.38
C ARG A 21 22.89 -2.20 9.77
N GLY A 22 22.45 -0.95 9.80
CA GLY A 22 22.15 -0.22 11.04
C GLY A 22 20.69 -0.33 11.49
N SER A 23 20.37 0.38 12.57
CA SER A 23 18.99 0.60 13.02
C SER A 23 18.19 1.41 11.99
N ALA A 24 16.86 1.41 12.11
CA ALA A 24 15.99 2.15 11.20
C ALA A 24 16.34 3.64 11.12
N THR A 25 16.61 4.27 12.27
CA THR A 25 16.97 5.70 12.34
C THR A 25 18.28 5.99 11.61
N ILE A 26 19.29 5.14 11.75
CA ILE A 26 20.58 5.32 11.07
C ILE A 26 20.44 5.04 9.57
N ALA A 27 19.69 4.02 9.18
CA ALA A 27 19.48 3.71 7.76
C ALA A 27 18.75 4.84 7.02
N GLN A 28 17.82 5.53 7.69
CA GLN A 28 17.10 6.68 7.12
C GLN A 28 18.01 7.86 6.80
N THR A 29 19.14 8.05 7.48
CA THR A 29 20.06 9.16 7.16
C THR A 29 20.91 8.89 5.91
N LEU A 30 20.97 7.65 5.44
CA LEU A 30 21.79 7.25 4.27
C LEU A 30 21.12 7.60 2.94
N TYR A 31 19.84 7.93 2.93
CA TYR A 31 19.10 8.27 1.72
C TYR A 31 18.04 9.35 1.98
N ALA A 32 17.75 10.14 0.96
CA ALA A 32 16.62 11.07 0.96
C ALA A 32 15.66 10.72 -0.17
N GLU A 33 14.36 10.66 0.12
CA GLU A 33 13.33 10.53 -0.91
C GLU A 33 13.15 11.87 -1.63
N THR A 34 13.02 11.84 -2.96
CA THR A 34 12.77 13.05 -3.74
C THR A 34 11.34 13.55 -3.54
N GLU A 35 11.13 14.87 -3.54
CA GLU A 35 9.79 15.46 -3.39
C GLU A 35 8.78 14.92 -4.41
N GLN A 36 9.19 14.78 -5.67
CA GLN A 36 8.37 14.20 -6.73
C GLN A 36 7.86 12.80 -6.34
N SER A 37 8.75 11.92 -5.88
CA SER A 37 8.39 10.58 -5.39
C SER A 37 7.39 10.59 -4.25
N ILE A 38 7.55 11.53 -3.30
CA ILE A 38 6.63 11.68 -2.17
C ILE A 38 5.24 12.05 -2.70
N THR A 39 5.15 13.05 -3.59
CA THR A 39 3.88 13.51 -4.16
C THR A 39 3.17 12.41 -4.98
N ASP A 40 3.92 11.65 -5.78
CA ASP A 40 3.38 10.54 -6.56
C ASP A 40 2.85 9.42 -5.66
N ARG A 41 3.58 9.11 -4.58
CA ARG A 41 3.17 8.10 -3.61
C ARG A 41 1.87 8.53 -2.90
N GLU A 42 1.78 9.77 -2.47
CA GLU A 42 0.58 10.33 -1.84
C GLU A 42 -0.61 10.32 -2.80
N ARG A 43 -0.41 10.75 -4.05
CA ARG A 43 -1.44 10.71 -5.10
C ARG A 43 -1.95 9.28 -5.35
N LEU A 44 -1.05 8.32 -5.49
CA LEU A 44 -1.42 6.91 -5.68
C LEU A 44 -2.14 6.34 -4.46
N GLN A 45 -1.75 6.72 -3.24
CA GLN A 45 -2.47 6.33 -2.03
C GLN A 45 -3.88 6.92 -1.97
N ALA A 46 -4.05 8.19 -2.37
CA ALA A 46 -5.36 8.83 -2.45
C ALA A 46 -6.27 8.14 -3.48
N LEU A 47 -5.74 7.85 -4.67
CA LEU A 47 -6.47 7.11 -5.71
C LEU A 47 -6.89 5.73 -5.23
N ARG A 48 -6.02 5.02 -4.48
CA ARG A 48 -6.36 3.71 -3.90
C ARG A 48 -7.46 3.78 -2.86
N LYS A 49 -7.42 4.80 -2.00
CA LYS A 49 -8.49 5.03 -1.02
C LYS A 49 -9.83 5.29 -1.71
N LEU A 50 -9.82 6.04 -2.82
CA LEU A 50 -11.02 6.30 -3.63
C LEU A 50 -11.51 5.07 -4.39
N SER A 51 -10.59 4.25 -4.92
CA SER A 51 -10.93 3.04 -5.68
C SER A 51 -11.29 1.84 -4.82
N ALA A 52 -10.96 1.85 -3.53
CA ALA A 52 -11.39 0.83 -2.59
C ALA A 52 -12.91 0.93 -2.44
N ALA A 53 -13.64 0.11 -3.19
CA ALA A 53 -15.10 0.08 -3.14
C ALA A 53 -15.56 -0.08 -1.67
N PRO A 54 -16.38 0.85 -1.14
CA PRO A 54 -16.95 0.68 0.18
C PRO A 54 -17.93 -0.50 0.12
N GLY A 55 -17.46 -1.68 0.55
CA GLY A 55 -18.28 -2.90 0.63
C GLY A 55 -17.81 -4.12 -0.19
N GLY A 56 -16.64 -4.08 -0.85
CA GLY A 56 -16.20 -5.16 -1.74
C GLY A 56 -15.62 -6.41 -1.07
N PHE A 57 -15.11 -6.30 0.16
CA PHE A 57 -14.48 -7.44 0.84
C PHE A 57 -15.08 -7.60 2.22
N SER A 58 -15.96 -8.59 2.38
CA SER A 58 -16.26 -9.09 3.72
C SER A 58 -14.97 -9.71 4.26
N ASP A 59 -14.48 -9.19 5.38
CA ASP A 59 -13.28 -9.70 6.07
C ASP A 59 -13.44 -11.18 6.55
N HIS A 60 -14.67 -11.70 6.44
CA HIS A 60 -15.06 -13.05 6.79
C HIS A 60 -15.84 -13.72 5.66
N LYS A 61 -15.86 -15.06 5.67
CA LYS A 61 -16.81 -15.84 4.86
C LYS A 61 -18.23 -15.46 5.28
N PRO A 62 -19.19 -15.31 4.33
CA PRO A 62 -20.56 -14.95 4.67
C PRO A 62 -21.16 -15.88 5.71
N ASP A 63 -21.75 -15.27 6.74
CA ASP A 63 -22.47 -16.01 7.77
C ASP A 63 -23.71 -16.72 7.19
N LYS A 64 -24.39 -17.53 8.01
CA LYS A 64 -25.56 -18.31 7.59
C LYS A 64 -26.69 -17.42 7.04
N HIS A 65 -26.88 -16.22 7.59
CA HIS A 65 -27.96 -15.31 7.20
C HIS A 65 -27.62 -14.53 5.93
N GLN A 66 -26.39 -14.02 5.83
CA GLN A 66 -25.84 -13.38 4.65
C GLN A 66 -25.82 -14.35 3.47
N ARG A 67 -25.40 -15.60 3.67
CA ARG A 67 -25.42 -16.64 2.63
C ARG A 67 -26.83 -16.90 2.09
N ARG A 68 -27.84 -16.98 2.97
CA ARG A 68 -29.26 -17.14 2.57
C ARG A 68 -29.75 -15.94 1.74
N LYS A 69 -29.37 -14.71 2.12
CA LYS A 69 -29.69 -13.50 1.35
C LYS A 69 -29.02 -13.51 -0.03
N ILE A 70 -27.75 -13.91 -0.09
CA ILE A 70 -27.00 -14.04 -1.34
C ILE A 70 -27.67 -15.06 -2.27
N ILE A 71 -28.02 -16.26 -1.79
CA ILE A 71 -28.71 -17.29 -2.59
C ILE A 71 -30.05 -16.74 -3.11
N ARG A 72 -30.83 -16.04 -2.26
CA ARG A 72 -32.11 -15.43 -2.65
C ARG A 72 -31.94 -14.35 -3.74
N PHE A 73 -30.87 -13.56 -3.69
CA PHE A 73 -30.59 -12.53 -4.68
C PHE A 73 -30.01 -13.09 -5.98
N ILE A 74 -29.24 -14.17 -5.92
CA ILE A 74 -28.61 -14.80 -7.09
C ILE A 74 -29.59 -15.71 -7.84
N GLY A 75 -30.71 -16.11 -7.22
CA GLY A 75 -31.83 -16.75 -7.93
C GLY A 75 -31.44 -18.08 -8.57
N LYS A 76 -30.74 -18.95 -7.82
CA LYS A 76 -30.57 -20.36 -8.17
C LYS A 76 -31.00 -21.23 -7.00
#